data_AF-A0A377AKN3-F1
#
_entry.id   AF-A0A377AKN3-F1
#
_cell.length_a   1.000
_cell.length_b   1.000
_cell.length_c   1.000
_cell.angle_alpha   90.00
_cell.angle_beta   90.00
_cell.angle_gamma   90.00
#
_symmetry.space_group_name_H-M   'P 1'
#
loop_
_entity.id
_entity.type
_entity.pdbx_description
1 polymer ?
#
loop_
_entity_poly.entity_id
_entity_poly.type
_entity_poly.pdbx_seq_one_letter_code
_entity_poly.pdbx_strand_id
1 'polypeptide(L)' 'MPGRTVPYEVAEIRPQVGGIIIKRNFIEGDKVNQGDSLYQIDPAPLQAELNSAKGSLAKALSTASNAPHHL' A
#
# COMPACT_ATOMS: atom_id res chain seq x y z
N MET A 1 18.16 -44.73 1.34
CA MET A 1 17.22 -43.99 0.49
C MET A 1 17.61 -42.51 0.52
N PRO A 2 17.64 -41.79 -0.62
CA PRO A 2 17.89 -40.34 -0.61
C PRO A 2 16.65 -39.58 -0.13
N GLY A 3 16.82 -38.69 0.84
CA GLY A 3 15.78 -37.75 1.30
C GLY A 3 15.95 -36.37 0.65
N ARG A 4 14.83 -35.68 0.41
CA ARG A 4 14.81 -34.29 -0.10
C ARG A 4 14.06 -33.41 0.89
N THR A 5 14.63 -32.28 1.24
CA THR A 5 13.96 -31.26 2.06
C THR A 5 13.11 -30.36 1.18
N VAL A 6 11.98 -29.92 1.73
CA VAL A 6 11.09 -28.93 1.12
C VAL A 6 10.87 -27.79 2.12
N PRO A 7 10.65 -26.55 1.65
CA PRO A 7 10.29 -25.46 2.54
C PRO A 7 8.97 -25.77 3.26
N TYR A 8 8.85 -25.31 4.51
CA TYR A 8 7.62 -25.44 5.29
C TYR A 8 6.47 -24.63 4.68
N GLU A 9 6.79 -23.45 4.15
CA GLU A 9 5.84 -22.54 3.52
C GLU A 9 6.53 -21.79 2.39
N VAL A 10 5.78 -21.49 1.33
CA VAL A 10 6.23 -20.67 0.20
C VAL A 10 5.18 -19.60 -0.03
N ALA A 11 5.61 -18.34 0.02
CA ALA A 11 4.76 -17.19 -0.26
C ALA A 11 5.26 -16.47 -1.50
N GLU A 12 4.35 -16.18 -2.43
CA GLU A 12 4.64 -15.32 -3.58
C GLU A 12 4.30 -13.87 -3.24
N ILE A 13 5.26 -12.97 -3.41
CA ILE A 13 5.05 -11.54 -3.22
C ILE A 13 4.60 -10.92 -4.54
N ARG A 14 3.38 -10.37 -4.56
CA ARG A 14 2.79 -9.71 -5.73
C ARG A 14 2.39 -8.28 -5.37
N PRO A 15 2.71 -7.28 -6.21
CA PRO A 15 2.26 -5.92 -5.98
C PRO A 15 0.73 -5.84 -6.08
N GLN A 16 0.10 -5.18 -5.11
CA GLN A 16 -1.36 -4.96 -5.11
C GLN A 16 -1.78 -3.71 -5.87
N VAL A 17 -0.84 -2.80 -6.12
CA VAL A 17 -1.05 -1.55 -6.86
C VAL A 17 -0.04 -1.43 -7.98
N GLY A 18 -0.44 -0.81 -9.09
CA GLY A 18 0.49 -0.48 -10.18
C GLY A 18 1.42 0.66 -9.82
N GLY A 19 2.57 0.74 -10.47
CA GLY A 19 3.52 1.84 -10.31
C GLY A 19 4.97 1.42 -10.54
N ILE A 20 5.88 2.36 -10.36
CA ILE A 20 7.32 2.15 -10.54
C ILE A 20 7.92 1.76 -9.19
N ILE A 21 8.71 0.68 -9.15
CA ILE A 21 9.49 0.35 -7.95
C ILE A 21 10.65 1.35 -7.85
N ILE A 22 10.68 2.11 -6.75
CA ILE A 22 11.73 3.12 -6.50
C ILE A 22 12.80 2.60 -5.54
N LYS A 23 12.49 1.57 -4.75
CA LYS A 23 13.45 0.99 -3.81
C LYS A 23 13.15 -0.47 -3.52
N ARG A 24 14.23 -1.26 -3.43
CA ARG A 24 14.24 -2.58 -2.80
C ARG A 24 14.83 -2.44 -1.41
N ASN A 25 14.11 -2.89 -0.39
CA ASN A 25 14.41 -2.65 1.02
C ASN A 25 15.01 -3.88 1.72
N PHE A 26 15.44 -4.89 0.96
CA PHE A 26 16.07 -6.11 1.46
C PHE A 26 17.22 -6.54 0.54
N ILE A 27 18.08 -7.42 1.06
CA ILE A 27 19.16 -8.07 0.32
C ILE A 27 18.66 -9.44 -0.14
N GLU A 28 18.99 -9.82 -1.38
CA GLU A 28 18.59 -11.13 -1.90
C GLU A 28 19.21 -12.27 -1.09
N GLY A 29 18.39 -13.24 -0.69
CA GLY A 29 18.80 -14.37 0.14
C GLY A 29 18.79 -14.10 1.65
N ASP A 30 18.47 -12.87 2.07
CA ASP A 30 18.42 -12.51 3.48
C ASP A 30 17.09 -12.92 4.13
N LYS A 31 17.07 -13.03 5.46
CA LYS A 31 15.83 -13.29 6.22
C LYS A 31 14.98 -12.03 6.28
N VAL A 32 13.71 -12.17 5.94
CA VAL A 32 12.70 -11.11 6.07
C VAL A 32 11.58 -11.60 6.98
N ASN A 33 10.96 -10.67 7.71
CA ASN A 33 9.85 -10.96 8.61
C ASN A 33 8.53 -10.52 7.99
N GLN A 34 7.43 -11.05 8.53
CA GLN A 34 6.10 -10.61 8.15
C GLN A 34 5.92 -9.13 8.43
N GLY A 35 5.40 -8.39 7.46
CA GLY A 35 5.14 -6.96 7.57
C GLY A 35 6.33 -6.07 7.17
N ASP A 36 7.51 -6.64 6.91
CA ASP A 36 8.64 -5.86 6.41
C ASP A 36 8.30 -5.25 5.05
N SER A 37 8.62 -3.97 4.87
CA SER A 37 8.53 -3.33 3.57
C SER A 37 9.62 -3.91 2.67
N LEU A 38 9.25 -4.77 1.73
CA LEU A 38 10.20 -5.40 0.80
C LEU A 38 10.50 -4.49 -0.40
N TYR A 39 9.47 -3.81 -0.90
CA TYR A 39 9.56 -2.91 -2.04
C TYR A 39 8.80 -1.62 -1.76
N GLN A 40 9.35 -0.52 -2.23
CA GLN A 40 8.66 0.76 -2.27
C GLN A 40 8.25 1.04 -3.71
N ILE A 41 6.94 1.17 -3.94
CA ILE A 41 6.37 1.70 -5.18
C ILE A 41 6.31 3.23 -5.03
N ASP A 42 6.54 3.96 -6.12
CA ASP A 42 6.45 5.42 -6.15
C ASP A 42 5.08 5.87 -5.60
N PRO A 43 5.06 6.54 -4.42
CA PRO A 43 3.81 6.93 -3.80
C PRO A 43 3.24 8.22 -4.40
N ALA A 44 3.98 8.98 -5.21
CA ALA A 44 3.57 10.33 -5.62
C ALA A 44 2.18 10.38 -6.30
N PRO A 45 1.85 9.49 -7.25
CA PRO A 45 0.52 9.49 -7.87
C PRO A 45 -0.59 9.16 -6.87
N LEU A 46 -0.38 8.13 -6.04
CA LEU A 46 -1.35 7.69 -5.03
C LEU A 46 -1.53 8.75 -3.93
N GLN A 47 -0.46 9.44 -3.55
CA GLN A 47 -0.50 10.50 -2.56
C GLN A 47 -1.27 11.72 -3.07
N ALA A 48 -1.10 12.07 -4.36
CA ALA A 48 -1.85 13.15 -4.99
C ALA A 48 -3.36 12.83 -5.05
N GLU A 49 -3.71 11.59 -5.41
CA GLU A 49 -5.10 11.12 -5.43
C GLU A 49 -5.72 11.12 -4.03
N LEU A 50 -5.00 10.61 -3.03
CA LEU A 50 -5.42 10.61 -1.63
C LEU A 50 -5.64 12.04 -1.11
N ASN A 51 -4.74 12.98 -1.44
CA ASN A 51 -4.90 14.38 -1.06
C ASN A 51 -6.14 15.01 -1.72
N SER A 52 -6.39 14.69 -2.99
CA SER A 52 -7.57 15.15 -3.72
C SER A 52 -8.86 14.62 -3.10
N ALA A 53 -8.91 13.33 -2.76
CA ALA A 53 -10.03 12.69 -2.09
C ALA A 53 -10.31 13.32 -0.71
N LYS A 54 -9.26 13.59 0.07
CA LYS A 54 -9.38 14.30 1.36
C LYS A 54 -9.93 15.72 1.19
N GLY A 55 -9.49 16.44 0.16
CA GLY A 55 -10.02 17.78 -0.17
C GLY A 55 -11.50 17.74 -0.53
N SER A 56 -11.92 16.76 -1.34
CA SER A 56 -13.33 16.55 -1.69
C SER A 56 -14.18 16.20 -0.46
N LEU A 57 -13.67 15.32 0.42
CA LEU A 57 -14.33 14.99 1.69
C LEU A 57 -14.49 16.23 2.57
N ALA A 58 -13.44 17.03 2.74
CA ALA A 58 -13.50 18.25 3.55
C ALA A 58 -14.53 19.26 3.00
N LYS A 59 -14.59 19.44 1.68
CA LYS A 59 -15.62 20.27 1.04
C LYS A 59 -17.02 19.74 1.31
N ALA A 60 -17.24 18.44 1.13
CA ALA A 60 -18.54 17.82 1.36
C ALA A 60 -19.01 17.96 2.82
N LEU A 61 -18.10 17.76 3.78
CA LEU A 61 -18.37 17.97 5.21
C LEU A 61 -18.76 19.43 5.50
N SER A 62 -18.04 20.40 4.94
CA SER A 62 -18.37 21.82 5.09
C SER A 62 -19.73 22.15 4.45
N THR A 63 -20.04 21.62 3.28
CA THR A 63 -21.35 21.81 2.64
C THR A 63 -22.47 21.21 3.47
N ALA A 64 -22.29 20.00 4.01
CA ALA A 64 -23.27 19.36 4.88
C ALA A 64 -23.48 20.13 6.19
N SER A 65 -22.42 20.66 6.79
CA SER A 65 -22.51 21.48 8.00
C SER A 65 -23.14 22.86 7.75
N ASN A 66 -22.94 23.45 6.57
CA ASN A 66 -23.49 24.74 6.20
C ASN A 66 -24.89 24.66 5.59
N ALA A 67 -25.41 23.46 5.34
CA ALA A 67 -26.76 23.28 4.84
C ALA A 67 -27.74 23.89 5.85
N PRO A 68 -28.48 24.95 5.48
CA PRO A 68 -29.43 25.55 6.40
C PRO A 68 -30.46 24.50 6.79
N HIS A 69 -30.70 24.39 8.09
CA HIS A 69 -31.74 23.56 8.66
C HIS A 69 -33.08 24.09 8.11
N HIS A 70 -33.59 23.48 7.03
CA HIS A 70 -34.91 23.82 6.52
C HIS A 70 -35.93 23.09 7.39
N LEU A 71 -36.56 23.83 8.29
CA LEU A 71 -37.81 23.50 8.97
C LEU A 71 -38.64 24.79 9.05
#